data_AF-A0A103Y9S8-F1
#
_entry.id   AF-A0A103Y9S8-F1
#
_cell.length_a   1.000
_cell.length_b   1.000
_cell.length_c   1.000
_cell.angle_alpha   90.00
_cell.angle_beta   90.00
_cell.angle_gamma   90.00
#
_symmetry.space_group_name_H-M   'P 1'
#
loop_
_entity.id
_entity.type
_entity.pdbx_description
1 polymer ?
#
loop_
_entity_poly.entity_id
_entity_poly.type
_entity_poly.pdbx_seq_one_letter_code
_entity_poly.pdbx_strand_id
1 'polypeptide(L)'
;MVLAYNMTLCYYQVGLVAPVAVVVPPGNTGLDPSQTSFFQVLIFVLNIPTKINKGTVEIITLVELIKKGDKVGSSEAALLAKLGIRPFSYSLVVLTVYDNGSVFYHYMLALVD
;
A
#
# COMPACT_ATOMS: atom_id res chain seq x y z
N MET A 1 -23.91 2.63 19.61
CA MET A 1 -22.48 2.99 19.44
C MET A 1 -22.21 3.11 17.94
N VAL A 2 -22.11 4.32 17.42
CA VAL A 2 -21.86 4.55 15.97
C VAL A 2 -20.36 4.37 15.72
N LEU A 3 -20.00 3.29 15.01
CA LEU A 3 -18.66 3.13 14.48
C LEU A 3 -18.60 3.90 13.16
N ALA A 4 -17.86 5.01 13.15
CA ALA A 4 -17.68 5.85 11.99
C ALA A 4 -17.06 5.06 10.82
N TYR A 5 -17.65 5.20 9.64
CA TYR A 5 -17.21 4.56 8.39
C TYR A 5 -16.02 5.33 7.79
N ASN A 6 -14.87 5.28 8.44
CA ASN A 6 -13.68 6.00 7.96
C ASN A 6 -12.82 5.07 7.08
N MET A 7 -12.88 5.29 5.76
CA MET A 7 -12.10 4.53 4.79
C MET A 7 -10.63 4.96 4.89
N THR A 8 -9.82 4.16 5.56
CA THR A 8 -8.39 4.50 5.78
C THR A 8 -7.54 3.86 4.68
N LEU A 9 -6.82 4.70 3.95
CA LEU A 9 -5.82 4.26 2.99
C LEU A 9 -4.58 3.78 3.74
N CYS A 10 -4.27 2.48 3.66
CA CYS A 10 -3.20 1.88 4.43
C CYS A 10 -2.01 1.47 3.54
N TYR A 11 -0.83 1.44 4.16
CA TYR A 11 0.39 0.89 3.58
C TYR A 11 0.53 -0.59 3.96
N TYR A 12 1.32 -1.34 3.20
CA TYR A 12 1.66 -2.71 3.58
C TYR A 12 2.49 -2.74 4.85
N GLN A 13 2.11 -3.57 5.82
CA GLN A 13 2.99 -3.87 6.95
C GLN A 13 3.94 -5.00 6.58
N VAL A 14 5.16 -4.90 7.11
CA VAL A 14 6.24 -5.88 6.89
C VAL A 14 5.80 -7.26 7.36
N GLY A 15 6.03 -8.27 6.54
CA GLY A 15 5.74 -9.67 6.85
C GLY A 15 4.30 -10.10 6.60
N LEU A 16 3.39 -9.20 6.22
CA LEU A 16 2.05 -9.55 5.77
C LEU A 16 2.07 -10.08 4.33
N VAL A 17 1.06 -10.90 4.03
CA VAL A 17 0.80 -11.41 2.67
C VAL A 17 0.07 -10.34 1.88
N ALA A 18 0.53 -10.06 0.66
CA ALA A 18 -0.08 -9.05 -0.17
C ALA A 18 -1.43 -9.51 -0.77
N PRO A 19 -2.55 -8.79 -0.53
CA PRO A 19 -3.84 -9.19 -1.06
C PRO A 19 -4.03 -8.77 -2.53
N VAL A 20 -3.26 -7.77 -2.99
CA VAL A 20 -3.27 -7.21 -4.34
C VAL A 20 -1.82 -7.07 -4.82
N ALA A 21 -1.59 -7.26 -6.12
CA ALA A 21 -0.29 -7.06 -6.74
C ALA A 21 0.03 -5.56 -6.87
N VAL A 22 1.29 -5.19 -6.66
CA VAL A 22 1.73 -3.79 -6.65
C VAL A 22 2.74 -3.54 -7.75
N VAL A 23 2.43 -2.57 -8.59
CA VAL A 23 3.26 -2.19 -9.73
C VAL A 23 3.71 -0.74 -9.54
N VAL A 24 5.00 -0.49 -9.73
CA VAL A 24 5.55 0.87 -9.70
C VAL A 24 5.72 1.37 -11.13
N PRO A 25 5.08 2.50 -11.49
CA PRO A 25 5.26 3.10 -12.82
C PRO A 25 6.66 3.73 -12.96
N PRO A 26 7.20 3.80 -14.19
CA PRO A 26 8.43 4.53 -14.47
C PRO A 26 8.21 6.02 -14.23
N GLY A 27 9.20 6.67 -13.62
CA GLY A 27 9.07 8.07 -13.24
C GLY A 27 10.19 8.55 -12.32
N ASN A 28 10.21 9.86 -12.09
CA ASN A 28 11.12 10.49 -11.15
C ASN A 28 10.63 10.24 -9.71
N THR A 29 11.48 9.63 -8.90
CA THR A 29 11.14 9.32 -7.50
C THR A 29 11.25 10.55 -6.60
N GLY A 30 11.90 11.63 -7.06
CA GLY A 30 12.16 12.84 -6.28
C GLY A 30 13.10 12.62 -5.08
N LEU A 31 13.76 11.46 -5.03
CA LEU A 31 14.67 11.07 -3.96
C LEU A 31 16.10 11.43 -4.33
N ASP A 32 16.83 11.97 -3.36
CA ASP A 32 18.24 12.33 -3.49
C ASP A 32 19.13 11.09 -3.59
N PRO A 33 20.14 11.09 -4.48
CA PRO A 33 21.06 9.97 -4.68
C PRO A 33 21.96 9.71 -3.46
N SER A 34 21.98 10.61 -2.48
CA SER A 34 22.75 10.47 -1.23
C SER A 34 22.31 9.28 -0.38
N GLN A 35 21.06 8.81 -0.53
CA GLN A 35 20.58 7.57 0.12
C GLN A 35 20.93 6.33 -0.71
N THR A 36 22.20 6.21 -1.10
CA THR A 36 22.72 5.12 -1.94
C THR A 36 22.42 3.73 -1.36
N SER A 37 22.38 3.57 -0.04
CA SER A 37 22.08 2.28 0.61
C SER A 37 20.65 1.79 0.35
N PHE A 38 19.67 2.69 0.35
CA PHE A 38 18.28 2.34 -0.01
C PHE A 38 18.16 1.97 -1.48
N PHE A 39 18.86 2.69 -2.36
CA PHE A 39 18.87 2.41 -3.80
C PHE A 39 19.68 1.16 -4.17
N GLN A 40 20.72 0.85 -3.42
CA GLN A 40 21.50 -0.37 -3.59
C GLN A 40 20.66 -1.60 -3.23
N VAL A 41 19.83 -1.51 -2.18
CA VAL A 41 18.84 -2.55 -1.88
C VAL A 41 17.80 -2.67 -3.00
N LEU A 42 17.29 -1.55 -3.53
CA LEU A 42 16.39 -1.55 -4.70
C LEU A 42 16.97 -2.28 -5.92
N ILE A 43 18.23 -2.00 -6.26
CA ILE A 43 18.82 -2.48 -7.52
C ILE A 43 19.29 -3.93 -7.43
N PHE A 44 19.75 -4.38 -6.26
CA PHE A 44 20.27 -5.75 -6.06
C PHE A 44 19.24 -6.75 -5.53
N VAL A 45 18.25 -6.30 -4.74
CA VAL A 45 17.27 -7.19 -4.09
C VAL A 45 15.94 -7.20 -4.84
N LEU A 46 15.49 -6.05 -5.36
CA LEU A 46 14.18 -5.89 -6.00
C LEU A 46 14.24 -5.84 -7.53
N ASN A 47 15.45 -5.89 -8.11
CA ASN A 47 15.67 -5.86 -9.57
C ASN A 47 15.00 -4.66 -10.27
N ILE A 48 15.04 -3.49 -9.64
CA ILE A 48 14.47 -2.26 -10.20
C ILE A 48 15.61 -1.48 -10.89
N PRO A 49 15.60 -1.35 -12.23
CA PRO A 49 16.61 -0.58 -12.93
C PRO A 49 16.34 0.92 -12.75
N THR A 50 17.14 1.56 -11.90
CA THR A 50 17.11 3.01 -11.66
C THR A 50 18.32 3.70 -12.27
N LYS A 51 18.14 4.90 -12.82
CA LYS A 51 19.21 5.76 -13.35
C LYS A 51 19.25 7.07 -12.56
N ILE A 52 20.46 7.56 -12.29
CA ILE A 52 20.64 8.89 -11.69
C ILE A 52 20.62 9.93 -12.82
N ASN A 53 19.70 10.88 -12.75
CA ASN A 53 19.57 11.97 -13.72
C ASN A 53 19.45 13.32 -12.99
N LYS A 54 20.31 14.28 -13.35
CA LYS A 54 20.36 15.65 -12.78
C LYS A 54 20.25 15.72 -11.25
N GLY A 55 20.85 14.77 -10.53
CA GLY A 55 20.85 14.75 -9.06
C GLY A 55 19.59 14.15 -8.42
N THR A 56 18.73 13.49 -9.19
CA THR A 56 17.57 12.73 -8.67
C THR A 56 17.57 11.31 -9.23
N VAL A 57 16.94 10.37 -8.52
CA VAL A 57 16.80 8.98 -9.00
C VAL A 57 15.53 8.84 -9.84
N GLU A 58 15.69 8.33 -11.06
CA GLU A 58 14.62 8.02 -12.00
C GLU A 58 14.49 6.51 -12.22
N ILE A 59 13.26 6.01 -12.21
CA ILE A 59 12.92 4.62 -12.51
C ILE A 59 12.73 4.49 -14.03
N ILE A 60 13.51 3.61 -14.66
CA ILE A 60 13.56 3.48 -16.13
C ILE A 60 12.41 2.63 -16.65
N THR A 61 12.07 1.56 -15.94
CA THR A 61 11.09 0.56 -16.38
C THR A 61 10.03 0.34 -15.32
N LEU A 62 8.83 -0.02 -15.78
CA LEU A 62 7.77 -0.53 -14.92
C LEU A 62 8.23 -1.87 -14.31
N VAL A 63 8.14 -2.00 -13.00
CA VAL A 63 8.47 -3.23 -12.28
C VAL A 63 7.33 -3.59 -11.33
N GLU A 64 6.92 -4.86 -11.39
CA GLU A 64 6.01 -5.46 -10.42
C GLU A 64 6.83 -5.86 -9.19
N LEU A 65 6.59 -5.19 -8.06
CA LEU A 65 7.35 -5.42 -6.83
C LEU A 65 6.87 -6.64 -6.07
N ILE A 66 5.55 -6.80 -5.98
CA ILE A 66 4.90 -7.77 -5.12
C ILE A 66 3.74 -8.37 -5.90
N LYS A 67 3.70 -9.70 -6.00
CA LYS A 67 2.55 -10.43 -6.54
C LYS A 67 1.53 -10.67 -5.45
N LYS A 68 0.29 -10.92 -5.85
CA LYS A 68 -0.75 -11.35 -4.92
C LYS A 68 -0.33 -12.67 -4.25
N GLY A 69 -0.31 -12.68 -2.92
CA GLY A 69 0.08 -13.86 -2.14
C GLY A 69 1.53 -13.86 -1.68
N ASP A 70 2.37 -12.94 -2.16
CA ASP A 70 3.76 -12.83 -1.69
C ASP A 70 3.86 -12.06 -0.37
N LYS A 71 4.89 -12.39 0.42
CA LYS A 71 5.19 -11.67 1.66
C LYS A 71 5.84 -10.34 1.33
N VAL A 72 5.34 -9.28 1.97
CA VAL A 72 5.92 -7.95 1.83
C VAL A 72 7.17 -7.82 2.69
N GLY A 73 8.30 -7.58 2.05
CA GLY A 73 9.54 -7.27 2.76
C GLY A 73 9.55 -5.84 3.33
N SER A 74 10.51 -5.60 4.22
CA SER A 74 10.63 -4.30 4.92
C SER A 74 10.94 -3.15 3.95
N SER A 75 11.77 -3.44 2.94
CA SER A 75 12.24 -2.48 1.95
C SER A 75 11.12 -2.06 0.99
N GLU A 76 10.28 -2.99 0.56
CA GLU A 76 9.15 -2.74 -0.34
C GLU A 76 8.07 -1.91 0.36
N ALA A 77 7.74 -2.23 1.61
CA ALA A 77 6.80 -1.44 2.41
C ALA A 77 7.28 0.00 2.61
N ALA A 78 8.57 0.18 2.93
CA ALA A 78 9.17 1.50 3.10
C ALA A 78 9.17 2.29 1.78
N LEU A 79 9.45 1.63 0.65
CA LEU A 79 9.42 2.24 -0.67
C LEU A 79 8.02 2.72 -1.05
N LEU A 80 7.01 1.87 -0.89
CA LEU A 80 5.61 2.23 -1.19
C LEU A 80 5.14 3.39 -0.33
N ALA A 81 5.56 3.43 0.94
CA ALA A 81 5.28 4.55 1.83
C ALA A 81 5.94 5.86 1.36
N LYS A 82 7.18 5.81 0.82
CA LYS A 82 7.88 6.97 0.27
C LYS A 82 7.32 7.44 -1.07
N LEU A 83 6.91 6.51 -1.93
CA LEU A 83 6.23 6.80 -3.20
C LEU A 83 4.78 7.28 -3.00
N GLY A 84 4.21 7.09 -1.82
CA GLY A 84 2.81 7.44 -1.52
C GLY A 84 1.79 6.54 -2.22
N ILE A 85 2.21 5.39 -2.74
CA ILE A 85 1.34 4.44 -3.45
C ILE A 85 0.56 3.63 -2.41
N ARG A 86 -0.77 3.72 -2.46
CA ARG A 86 -1.70 3.03 -1.55
C ARG A 86 -2.65 2.15 -2.36
N PRO A 87 -2.30 0.87 -2.56
CA PRO A 87 -3.05 0.01 -3.47
C PRO A 87 -4.31 -0.60 -2.85
N PHE A 88 -4.51 -0.47 -1.54
CA PHE A 88 -5.73 -0.92 -0.87
C PHE A 88 -6.19 0.07 0.21
N SER A 89 -7.50 0.12 0.39
CA SER A 89 -8.16 0.80 1.50
C SER A 89 -8.81 -0.25 2.39
N TYR A 90 -8.65 -0.13 3.71
CA TYR A 90 -9.46 -0.91 4.63
C TYR A 90 -10.75 -0.15 4.92
N SER A 91 -11.87 -0.84 4.75
CA SER A 91 -13.20 -0.41 5.19
C SER A 91 -13.63 -1.23 6.39
N LEU A 92 -14.12 -0.57 7.42
CA LEU A 92 -14.70 -1.21 8.59
C LEU A 92 -16.14 -1.63 8.26
N VAL A 93 -16.36 -2.92 8.09
CA VAL A 93 -17.71 -3.46 7.85
C VAL A 93 -18.37 -3.70 9.21
N VAL A 94 -19.42 -2.95 9.51
CA VAL A 94 -20.23 -3.15 10.71
C VAL A 94 -21.05 -4.42 10.54
N LEU A 95 -20.73 -5.46 11.32
CA LEU A 95 -21.41 -6.76 11.26
C LEU A 95 -22.76 -6.73 11.98
N THR A 96 -22.83 -6.04 13.12
CA THR A 96 -24.02 -6.01 13.95
C THR A 96 -24.06 -4.73 14.78
N VAL A 97 -25.19 -4.03 14.76
CA VAL A 97 -25.44 -2.88 15.64
C VAL A 97 -26.49 -3.29 16.65
N TYR A 98 -26.19 -3.08 17.93
CA TYR A 98 -27.15 -3.24 19.01
C TYR A 98 -27.70 -1.87 19.39
N ASP A 99 -29.02 -1.68 19.26
CA ASP A 99 -29.70 -0.46 19.66
C ASP A 99 -30.99 -0.81 20.42
N ASN A 100 -31.10 -0.34 21.67
CA ASN A 100 -32.29 -0.46 22.53
C ASN A 100 -33.06 -1.81 22.48
N GLY A 101 -32.34 -2.93 22.54
CA GLY A 101 -32.95 -4.27 22.58
C GLY A 101 -33.21 -4.90 21.21
N SER A 102 -32.89 -4.21 20.12
CA SER A 102 -32.96 -4.72 18.75
C SER A 102 -31.55 -4.94 18.18
N VAL A 103 -31.36 -6.11 17.56
CA VAL A 103 -30.11 -6.50 16.91
C VAL A 103 -30.26 -6.27 15.40
N PHE A 104 -29.49 -5.35 14.84
CA PHE A 104 -29.50 -5.06 13.41
C PHE A 104 -28.34 -5.77 12.73
N TYR A 105 -28.65 -6.63 11.75
CA TYR A 105 -27.67 -7.33 10.93
C TYR A 105 -27.28 -6.50 9.70
N HIS A 106 -26.04 -6.67 9.23
CA HIS A 106 -25.44 -5.93 8.11
C HIS A 106 -26.35 -5.78 6.87
N TYR A 107 -27.10 -6.82 6.49
CA TYR A 107 -28.02 -6.80 5.35
C TYR A 107 -29.18 -5.80 5.48
N MET A 108 -29.66 -5.54 6.70
CA MET A 108 -30.83 -4.69 6.95
C MET A 108 -30.50 -3.19 6.94
N LEU A 109 -29.23 -2.82 7.12
CA LEU A 109 -28.81 -1.42 7.21
C LEU A 109 -28.62 -0.76 5.82
N ALA A 110 -28.43 -1.56 4.76
CA ALA A 110 -28.19 -1.06 3.40
C ALA A 110 -29.46 -0.63 2.64
N LEU A 111 -30.65 -0.82 3.23
CA LEU A 111 -31.95 -0.54 2.60
C LEU A 111 -32.61 0.77 3.07
N VAL A 112 -31.95 1.53 3.95
CA VAL A 112 -32.46 2.80 4.46
C VAL A 112 -31.44 3.89 4.11
N ASP A 113 -31.73 4.60 3.01
CA ASP A 113 -31.07 5.79 2.42
C ASP A 113 -29.53 5.83 2.34
#